data_AF-A0A8X6LTA5-F1
#
_entry.id   AF-A0A8X6LTA5-F1
#
_cell.length_a   1.000
_cell.length_b   1.000
_cell.length_c   1.000
_cell.angle_alpha   90.00
_cell.angle_beta   90.00
_cell.angle_gamma   90.00
#
_symmetry.space_group_name_H-M   'P 1'
#
loop_
_entity.id
_entity.type
_entity.pdbx_description
1 polymer ?
#
loop_
_entity_poly.entity_id
_entity_poly.type
_entity_poly.pdbx_seq_one_letter_code
_entity_poly.pdbx_strand_id
1 'polypeptide(L)'
;MLKAVNETRWSARADVLRAQVTSRNETKNAIEDLIEDNTQTPDTRVTGEGFRKILESFQTTLLTVIWDEILQRVDKTSEILQREELDLLCATKEFLTLSLFLSEKRPNFDDYEARALQLVNVPEPNYEKIEKRKFFSDEKRYPDFERMYPRERFRAGVFLPIIGNLEASFSFKRFICLIVKIYSDKYRGLRSKAED
;
A
#
# COMPACT_ATOMS: atom_id res chain seq x y z
N MET A 1 -5.59 -12.97 -21.15
CA MET A 1 -5.15 -11.59 -21.50
C MET A 1 -4.88 -10.83 -20.21
N LEU A 2 -3.60 -10.67 -19.82
CA LEU A 2 -3.22 -9.84 -18.67
C LEU A 2 -3.17 -8.39 -19.15
N LYS A 3 -4.18 -7.60 -18.78
CA LYS A 3 -4.25 -6.17 -19.06
C LYS A 3 -3.07 -5.50 -18.37
N ALA A 4 -2.23 -4.77 -19.12
CA ALA A 4 -1.13 -4.01 -18.55
C ALA A 4 -1.67 -3.06 -17.47
N VAL A 5 -1.01 -3.04 -16.31
CA VAL A 5 -1.39 -2.16 -15.21
C VAL A 5 -1.02 -0.73 -15.61
N ASN A 6 -1.99 0.02 -16.13
CA ASN A 6 -1.79 1.41 -16.56
C ASN A 6 -1.34 2.30 -15.38
N GLU A 7 -0.45 3.24 -15.69
CA GLU A 7 0.15 4.25 -14.79
C GLU A 7 -0.89 4.99 -13.93
N THR A 8 -2.07 5.27 -14.50
CA THR A 8 -3.18 5.99 -13.86
C THR A 8 -3.73 5.33 -12.58
N ARG A 9 -3.48 4.02 -12.36
CA ARG A 9 -4.03 3.34 -11.17
C ARG A 9 -3.13 3.41 -9.94
N TRP A 10 -1.82 3.57 -10.10
CA TRP A 10 -0.92 3.65 -8.94
C TRP A 10 -0.86 5.05 -8.36
N SER A 11 -0.76 6.07 -9.22
CA SER A 11 -0.86 7.48 -8.81
C SER A 11 -2.19 7.79 -8.14
N ALA A 12 -3.31 7.41 -8.78
CA ALA A 12 -4.64 7.60 -8.18
C ALA A 12 -4.79 6.89 -6.81
N ARG A 13 -4.13 5.74 -6.60
CA ARG A 13 -4.13 5.08 -5.29
C ARG A 13 -3.28 5.82 -4.27
N ALA A 14 -2.11 6.32 -4.66
CA ALA A 14 -1.27 7.15 -3.80
C ALA A 14 -2.00 8.45 -3.40
N ASP A 15 -2.70 9.10 -4.32
CA ASP A 15 -3.51 10.29 -4.09
C ASP A 15 -4.67 10.00 -3.15
N VAL A 16 -5.42 8.92 -3.39
CA VAL A 16 -6.56 8.54 -2.53
C VAL A 16 -6.10 8.22 -1.12
N LEU A 17 -5.00 7.48 -0.93
CA LEU A 17 -4.47 7.20 0.41
C LEU A 17 -4.00 8.48 1.09
N ARG A 18 -3.30 9.36 0.37
CA ARG A 18 -2.84 10.65 0.89
C ARG A 18 -4.02 11.52 1.32
N ALA A 19 -5.05 11.61 0.49
CA ALA A 19 -6.29 12.29 0.81
C ALA A 19 -6.93 11.64 2.04
N GLN A 20 -7.08 10.32 2.07
CA GLN A 20 -7.68 9.62 3.21
C GLN A 20 -6.93 9.81 4.52
N VAL A 21 -5.59 9.87 4.52
CA VAL A 21 -4.79 10.15 5.73
C VAL A 21 -4.95 11.61 6.16
N THR A 22 -5.01 12.54 5.20
CA THR A 22 -5.06 13.99 5.46
C THR A 22 -6.45 14.46 5.86
N SER A 23 -7.49 14.02 5.14
CA SER A 23 -8.89 14.42 5.30
C SER A 23 -9.72 13.40 6.08
N ARG A 24 -9.06 12.64 6.96
CA ARG A 24 -9.64 11.49 7.66
C ARG A 24 -10.77 11.90 8.59
N ASN A 25 -10.54 12.94 9.38
CA ASN A 25 -11.49 13.42 10.38
C ASN A 25 -12.70 14.03 9.69
N GLU A 26 -12.49 14.77 8.61
CA GLU A 26 -13.55 15.35 7.78
C GLU A 26 -14.41 14.25 7.15
N THR A 27 -13.78 13.21 6.60
CA THR A 27 -14.49 12.05 6.05
C THR A 27 -15.30 11.32 7.12
N LYS A 28 -14.71 11.16 8.31
CA LYS A 28 -15.39 10.52 9.44
C LYS A 28 -16.61 11.33 9.87
N ASN A 29 -16.46 12.63 10.09
CA ASN A 29 -17.55 13.51 10.51
C ASN A 29 -18.68 13.51 9.47
N ALA A 30 -18.35 13.57 8.17
CA ALA A 30 -19.36 13.51 7.11
C ALA A 30 -20.13 12.18 7.10
N ILE A 31 -19.48 11.06 7.44
CA ILE A 31 -20.14 9.76 7.59
C ILE A 31 -21.03 9.75 8.84
N GLU A 32 -20.59 10.35 9.94
CA GLU A 32 -21.39 10.48 11.17
C GLU A 32 -22.65 11.31 10.94
N ASP A 33 -22.53 12.46 10.26
CA ASP A 33 -23.67 13.30 9.87
C ASP A 33 -24.68 12.51 9.03
N LEU A 34 -24.21 11.66 8.10
CA LEU A 34 -25.06 10.81 7.26
C LEU A 34 -25.77 9.70 8.07
N ILE A 35 -25.12 9.17 9.11
CA ILE A 35 -25.69 8.14 9.98
C ILE A 35 -26.76 8.74 10.90
N GLU A 36 -26.56 9.98 11.36
CA GLU A 36 -27.48 10.70 12.26
C GLU A 36 -28.70 11.29 11.54
N ASP A 37 -28.61 11.51 10.23
CA ASP A 37 -29.71 11.98 9.40
C ASP A 37 -30.84 10.94 9.27
N ASN A 38 -31.93 11.16 10.00
CA ASN A 38 -33.13 10.32 9.98
C ASN A 38 -33.92 10.38 8.65
N THR A 39 -33.57 11.28 7.74
CA THR A 39 -34.16 11.31 6.38
C THR A 39 -33.51 10.29 5.44
N GLN A 40 -32.33 9.77 5.80
CA GLN A 40 -31.66 8.73 5.02
C GLN A 40 -32.33 7.36 5.18
N THR A 41 -32.15 6.53 4.16
CA THR A 41 -32.66 5.15 4.21
C THR A 41 -31.93 4.34 5.30
N PRO A 42 -32.62 3.37 5.94
CA PRO A 42 -31.99 2.48 6.91
C PRO A 42 -30.72 1.79 6.37
N ASP A 43 -30.74 1.38 5.11
CA ASP A 43 -29.60 0.71 4.45
C ASP A 43 -28.39 1.64 4.33
N THR A 44 -28.61 2.91 3.95
CA THR A 44 -27.55 3.93 3.88
C THR A 44 -26.90 4.13 5.24
N ARG A 45 -27.70 4.22 6.30
CA ARG A 45 -27.21 4.42 7.67
C ARG A 45 -26.42 3.22 8.17
N VAL A 46 -26.90 1.99 7.93
CA VAL A 46 -26.18 0.75 8.25
C VAL A 46 -24.86 0.65 7.49
N THR A 47 -24.85 1.04 6.22
CA THR A 47 -23.63 1.06 5.39
C THR A 47 -22.63 2.08 5.91
N GLY A 48 -23.10 3.29 6.25
CA GLY A 48 -22.29 4.33 6.88
C GLY A 48 -21.66 3.84 8.18
N GLU A 49 -22.44 3.17 9.04
CA GLU A 49 -21.97 2.57 10.28
C GLU A 49 -20.84 1.55 10.04
N GLY A 50 -20.95 0.75 8.97
CA GLY A 50 -19.89 -0.15 8.53
C GLY A 50 -18.60 0.59 8.14
N PHE A 51 -18.72 1.67 7.35
CA PHE A 51 -17.57 2.48 6.96
C PHE A 51 -16.92 3.20 8.15
N ARG A 52 -17.72 3.72 9.09
CA ARG A 52 -17.21 4.32 10.33
C ARG A 52 -16.35 3.33 11.10
N LYS A 53 -16.82 2.09 11.30
CA LYS A 53 -16.05 1.03 11.97
C LYS A 53 -14.75 0.71 11.27
N ILE A 54 -14.75 0.63 9.94
CA ILE A 54 -13.54 0.37 9.14
C ILE A 54 -12.54 1.52 9.31
N LEU A 55 -13.01 2.77 9.26
CA LEU A 55 -12.15 3.93 9.48
C LEU A 55 -11.58 3.90 10.89
N GLU A 56 -12.40 3.75 11.92
CA GLU A 56 -11.98 3.71 13.34
C GLU A 56 -11.09 2.52 13.70
N SER A 57 -11.07 1.46 12.90
CA SER A 57 -10.18 0.33 13.12
C SER A 57 -8.71 0.78 13.11
N PHE A 58 -8.04 0.47 14.21
CA PHE A 58 -6.61 0.74 14.36
C PHE A 58 -5.78 0.02 13.30
N GLN A 59 -6.08 -1.24 13.01
CA GLN A 59 -5.36 -2.02 11.99
C GLN A 59 -5.53 -1.42 10.59
N THR A 60 -6.74 -1.01 10.22
CA THR A 60 -6.99 -0.33 8.94
C THR A 60 -6.18 0.96 8.87
N THR A 61 -6.21 1.76 9.92
CA THR A 61 -5.49 3.04 9.96
C THR A 61 -3.98 2.83 9.86
N LEU A 62 -3.43 1.89 10.62
CA LEU A 62 -2.02 1.51 10.55
C LEU A 62 -1.63 1.08 9.14
N LEU A 63 -2.43 0.24 8.50
CA LEU A 63 -2.18 -0.22 7.14
C LEU A 63 -2.26 0.94 6.12
N THR A 64 -3.22 1.86 6.26
CA THR A 64 -3.34 3.06 5.43
C THR A 64 -2.10 3.95 5.56
N VAL A 65 -1.58 4.18 6.77
CA VAL A 65 -0.36 5.00 6.98
C VAL A 65 0.87 4.35 6.35
N ILE A 66 1.03 3.03 6.51
CA ILE A 66 2.13 2.28 5.89
C ILE A 66 2.06 2.39 4.36
N TRP A 67 0.88 2.15 3.77
CA TRP A 67 0.73 2.19 2.32
C TRP A 67 0.82 3.59 1.74
N ASP A 68 0.31 4.63 2.43
CA ASP A 68 0.47 6.02 1.98
C ASP A 68 1.95 6.35 1.75
N GLU A 69 2.81 6.07 2.73
CA GLU A 69 4.23 6.42 2.62
C GLU A 69 4.95 5.62 1.53
N ILE A 70 4.68 4.31 1.46
CA ILE A 70 5.28 3.43 0.45
C ILE A 70 4.81 3.81 -0.96
N LEU A 71 3.50 3.96 -1.18
CA LEU A 71 2.97 4.24 -2.51
C LEU A 71 3.39 5.62 -3.01
N GLN A 72 3.48 6.62 -2.13
CA GLN A 72 3.95 7.95 -2.49
C GLN A 72 5.41 7.94 -2.97
N ARG A 73 6.28 7.11 -2.35
CA ARG A 73 7.66 6.97 -2.82
C ARG A 73 7.74 6.18 -4.12
N VAL A 74 6.95 5.13 -4.27
CA VAL A 74 6.88 4.34 -5.51
C VAL A 74 6.39 5.19 -6.68
N ASP A 75 5.34 6.00 -6.46
CA ASP A 75 4.75 6.85 -7.48
C ASP A 75 5.73 7.91 -7.98
N LYS A 76 6.40 8.64 -7.07
CA LYS A 76 7.49 9.57 -7.42
C LYS A 76 8.60 8.89 -8.23
N THR A 77 8.95 7.67 -7.87
CA THR A 77 9.96 6.89 -8.61
C THR A 77 9.45 6.59 -10.02
N SER A 78 8.17 6.19 -10.15
CA SER A 78 7.53 5.94 -11.45
C SER A 78 7.53 7.18 -12.34
N GLU A 79 7.16 8.34 -11.79
CA GLU A 79 7.18 9.61 -12.53
C GLU A 79 8.58 9.97 -13.04
N ILE A 80 9.62 9.76 -12.23
CA ILE A 80 11.01 10.00 -12.66
C ILE A 80 11.38 9.03 -13.79
N LEU A 81 10.99 7.76 -13.68
CA LEU A 81 11.27 6.71 -14.67
C LEU A 81 10.61 6.95 -16.03
N GLN A 82 9.49 7.67 -16.05
CA GLN A 82 8.72 7.96 -17.27
C GLN A 82 9.22 9.20 -18.03
N ARG A 83 10.21 9.93 -17.50
CA ARG A 83 10.77 11.12 -18.17
C ARG A 83 11.47 10.72 -19.48
N GLU A 84 11.16 11.44 -20.56
CA GLU A 84 11.66 11.10 -21.91
C GLU A 84 13.20 11.13 -22.01
N GLU A 85 13.83 11.99 -21.22
CA GLU A 85 15.27 12.28 -21.16
C GLU A 85 16.04 11.39 -20.17
N LEU A 86 15.40 10.41 -19.54
CA LEU A 86 16.05 9.65 -18.48
C LEU A 86 17.12 8.70 -19.03
N ASP A 87 18.34 8.83 -18.50
CA ASP A 87 19.43 7.89 -18.76
C ASP A 87 19.32 6.62 -17.90
N LEU A 88 19.83 5.50 -18.42
CA LEU A 88 19.85 4.19 -17.78
C LEU A 88 20.55 4.21 -16.41
N LEU A 89 21.61 5.02 -16.28
CA LEU A 89 22.30 5.19 -15.00
C LEU A 89 21.40 5.86 -13.96
N CYS A 90 20.65 6.89 -14.37
CA CYS A 90 19.69 7.58 -13.52
C CYS A 90 18.54 6.64 -13.10
N ALA A 91 17.99 5.86 -14.03
CA ALA A 91 16.98 4.85 -13.72
C ALA A 91 17.51 3.84 -12.67
N THR A 92 18.74 3.35 -12.84
CA THR A 92 19.37 2.41 -11.88
C THR A 92 19.52 3.04 -10.49
N LYS A 93 19.94 4.31 -10.41
CA LYS A 93 20.04 5.05 -9.15
C LYS A 93 18.69 5.18 -8.46
N GLU A 94 17.63 5.51 -9.18
CA GLU A 94 16.28 5.63 -8.61
C GLU A 94 15.80 4.33 -7.95
N PHE A 95 15.98 3.18 -8.60
CA PHE A 95 15.63 1.90 -7.99
C PHE A 95 16.49 1.54 -6.78
N LEU A 96 17.80 1.86 -6.79
CA LEU A 96 18.66 1.67 -5.63
C LEU A 96 18.17 2.52 -4.46
N THR A 97 17.82 3.78 -4.70
CA THR A 97 17.28 4.66 -3.65
C THR A 97 15.91 4.19 -3.14
N LEU A 98 15.07 3.61 -4.00
CA LEU A 98 13.80 2.99 -3.61
C LEU A 98 14.02 1.74 -2.74
N SER A 99 15.00 0.90 -3.09
CA SER A 99 15.35 -0.29 -2.29
C SER A 99 15.92 0.10 -0.93
N LEU A 100 16.82 1.09 -0.88
CA LEU A 100 17.37 1.61 0.37
C LEU A 100 16.27 2.18 1.27
N PHE A 101 15.33 2.94 0.70
CA PHE A 101 14.16 3.43 1.41
C PHE A 101 13.35 2.29 2.06
N LEU A 102 13.05 1.21 1.33
CA LEU A 102 12.29 0.08 1.89
C LEU A 102 13.05 -0.63 3.03
N SER A 103 14.36 -0.80 2.87
CA SER A 103 15.21 -1.39 3.90
C SER A 103 15.29 -0.51 5.15
N GLU A 104 15.28 0.82 4.99
CA GLU A 104 15.21 1.79 6.09
C GLU A 104 13.85 1.75 6.81
N LYS A 105 12.75 1.49 6.10
CA LYS A 105 11.41 1.38 6.72
C LYS A 105 11.19 0.10 7.48
N ARG A 106 11.90 -0.98 7.14
CA ARG A 106 11.77 -2.30 7.77
C ARG A 106 11.90 -2.31 9.30
N PRO A 107 12.85 -1.59 9.93
CA PRO A 107 12.91 -1.49 11.39
C PRO A 107 11.87 -0.54 12.00
N ASN A 108 11.36 0.44 11.24
CA ASN A 108 10.55 1.56 11.75
C ASN A 108 9.07 1.25 11.96
N PHE A 109 8.74 0.00 12.35
CA PHE A 109 7.35 -0.37 12.62
C PHE A 109 6.73 0.48 13.74
N ASP A 110 7.52 0.81 14.76
CA ASP A 110 7.08 1.55 15.94
C ASP A 110 6.63 2.99 15.58
N ASP A 111 7.30 3.61 14.61
CA ASP A 111 6.93 4.95 14.11
C ASP A 111 5.55 4.92 13.42
N TYR A 112 5.27 3.87 12.65
CA TYR A 112 3.97 3.67 12.01
C TYR A 112 2.87 3.44 13.04
N GLU A 113 3.17 2.66 14.08
CA GLU A 113 2.26 2.41 15.20
C GLU A 113 1.91 3.72 15.92
N ALA A 114 2.90 4.53 16.27
CA ALA A 114 2.70 5.82 16.92
C ALA A 114 1.87 6.80 16.08
N ARG A 115 2.16 6.90 14.77
CA ARG A 115 1.36 7.73 13.85
C ARG A 115 -0.09 7.24 13.74
N ALA A 116 -0.32 5.94 13.69
CA ALA A 116 -1.66 5.38 13.64
C ALA A 116 -2.44 5.66 14.94
N LEU A 117 -1.81 5.53 16.11
CA LEU A 117 -2.44 5.85 17.39
C LEU A 117 -2.90 7.31 17.47
N GLN A 118 -2.05 8.24 17.00
CA GLN A 118 -2.40 9.66 16.92
C GLN A 118 -3.60 9.91 16.01
N LEU A 119 -3.68 9.23 14.86
CA LEU A 119 -4.77 9.40 13.89
C LEU A 119 -6.11 8.78 14.34
N VAL A 120 -6.08 7.73 15.14
CA VAL A 120 -7.31 7.11 15.71
C VAL A 120 -7.70 7.76 17.04
N ASN A 121 -6.77 8.51 17.66
CA ASN A 121 -6.93 9.14 18.97
C ASN A 121 -7.29 8.12 20.07
N VAL A 122 -6.51 7.04 20.16
CA VAL A 122 -6.65 5.99 21.18
C VAL A 122 -5.35 5.81 21.96
N PRO A 123 -5.42 5.47 23.27
CA PRO A 123 -4.24 5.37 24.11
C PRO A 123 -3.40 4.12 23.82
N GLU A 124 -4.02 3.04 23.32
CA GLU A 124 -3.37 1.75 23.10
C GLU A 124 -3.79 1.11 21.77
N PRO A 125 -2.87 0.36 21.12
CA PRO A 125 -3.14 -0.26 19.83
C PRO A 125 -4.11 -1.44 19.97
N ASN A 126 -5.22 -1.38 19.24
CA ASN A 126 -6.17 -2.48 19.16
C ASN A 126 -5.90 -3.34 17.93
N TYR A 127 -5.12 -4.41 18.11
CA TYR A 127 -4.96 -5.42 17.07
C TYR A 127 -6.14 -6.38 17.07
N GLU A 128 -7.10 -6.16 16.16
CA GLU A 128 -8.19 -7.11 15.91
C GLU A 128 -7.67 -8.55 15.76
N LYS A 129 -8.39 -9.49 16.39
CA LYS A 129 -8.14 -10.91 16.18
C LYS A 129 -8.48 -11.22 14.73
N ILE A 130 -7.48 -11.56 13.93
CA ILE A 130 -7.68 -12.20 12.63
C ILE A 130 -8.61 -13.40 12.87
N GLU A 131 -9.84 -13.34 12.33
CA GLU A 131 -10.77 -14.45 12.46
C GLU A 131 -10.13 -15.70 11.86
N LYS A 132 -10.11 -16.78 12.64
CA LYS A 132 -9.50 -18.03 12.21
C LYS A 132 -10.30 -18.55 11.01
N ARG A 133 -9.75 -18.43 9.80
CA ARG A 133 -10.27 -19.14 8.64
C ARG A 133 -10.35 -20.63 9.00
N LYS A 134 -11.42 -21.30 8.60
CA LYS A 134 -11.50 -22.77 8.67
C LYS A 134 -10.40 -23.35 7.77
N PHE A 135 -9.41 -23.98 8.39
CA PHE A 135 -8.33 -24.68 7.71
C PHE A 135 -8.80 -26.06 7.25
N PHE A 136 -8.31 -26.51 6.10
CA PHE A 136 -8.48 -27.89 5.67
C PHE A 136 -7.53 -28.80 6.45
N SER A 137 -7.84 -30.10 6.55
CA SER A 137 -7.10 -31.06 7.40
C SER A 137 -5.63 -31.24 7.01
N ASP A 138 -5.26 -30.83 5.80
CA ASP A 138 -3.94 -30.94 5.18
C ASP A 138 -3.08 -29.68 5.30
N GLU A 139 -3.64 -28.56 5.77
CA GLU A 139 -2.85 -27.35 5.98
C GLU A 139 -1.97 -27.45 7.25
N LYS A 140 -0.71 -27.02 7.13
CA LYS A 140 0.25 -27.02 8.24
C LYS A 140 -0.06 -25.91 9.23
N ARG A 141 -0.18 -26.29 10.50
CA ARG A 141 -0.26 -25.35 11.62
C ARG A 141 1.14 -24.82 11.93
N TYR A 142 1.25 -23.52 12.21
CA TYR A 142 2.43 -22.91 12.83
C TYR A 142 2.04 -22.49 14.25
N PRO A 143 2.04 -23.44 15.23
CA PRO A 143 1.55 -23.18 16.58
C PRO A 143 2.25 -21.98 17.24
N ASP A 144 3.53 -21.80 16.93
CA ASP A 144 4.33 -20.71 17.50
C ASP A 144 3.89 -19.33 16.98
N PHE A 145 3.47 -19.24 15.71
CA PHE A 145 2.92 -18.01 15.14
C PHE A 145 1.51 -17.69 15.69
N GLU A 146 0.68 -18.72 15.90
CA GLU A 146 -0.64 -18.55 16.54
C GLU A 146 -0.53 -18.11 18.01
N ARG A 147 0.58 -18.41 18.68
CA ARG A 147 0.88 -18.03 20.08
C ARG A 147 1.56 -16.66 20.21
N MET A 148 2.00 -16.04 19.10
CA MET A 148 2.60 -14.71 19.15
C MET A 148 1.62 -13.65 19.68
N TYR A 149 2.17 -12.63 20.32
CA TYR A 149 1.40 -11.44 20.70
C TYR A 149 0.76 -10.80 19.45
N PRO A 150 -0.48 -10.26 19.53
CA PRO A 150 -1.21 -9.73 18.38
C PRO A 150 -0.41 -8.70 17.56
N ARG A 151 0.36 -7.84 18.23
CA ARG A 151 1.29 -6.88 17.63
C ARG A 151 2.36 -7.55 16.78
N GLU A 152 3.09 -8.50 17.37
CA GLU A 152 4.16 -9.23 16.65
C GLU A 152 3.60 -10.09 15.53
N ARG A 153 2.39 -10.64 15.70
CA ARG A 153 1.69 -11.36 14.63
C ARG A 153 1.36 -10.44 13.45
N PHE A 154 0.90 -9.22 13.70
CA PHE A 154 0.69 -8.24 12.62
C PHE A 154 2.01 -7.82 11.98
N ARG A 155 3.03 -7.52 12.80
CA ARG A 155 4.35 -7.12 12.33
C ARG A 155 4.98 -8.21 11.44
N ALA A 156 5.03 -9.46 11.91
CA ALA A 156 5.63 -10.57 11.20
C ALA A 156 4.75 -11.14 10.07
N GLY A 157 3.42 -11.06 10.21
CA GLY A 157 2.47 -11.62 9.25
C GLY A 157 2.01 -10.66 8.15
N VAL A 158 2.09 -9.35 8.38
CA VAL A 158 1.58 -8.33 7.45
C VAL A 158 2.70 -7.37 7.06
N PHE A 159 3.28 -6.66 8.03
CA PHE A 159 4.24 -5.58 7.74
C PHE A 159 5.54 -6.07 7.09
N LEU A 160 6.23 -7.03 7.71
CA LEU A 160 7.48 -7.59 7.17
C LEU A 160 7.27 -8.26 5.81
N PRO A 161 6.20 -9.05 5.57
CA PRO A 161 5.90 -9.58 4.25
C PRO A 161 5.60 -8.51 3.20
N ILE A 162 4.91 -7.41 3.54
CA ILE A 162 4.70 -6.29 2.61
C ILE A 162 6.03 -5.75 2.13
N ILE A 163 6.91 -5.36 3.05
CA ILE A 163 8.23 -4.79 2.71
C ILE A 163 9.08 -5.82 1.96
N GLY A 164 9.16 -7.06 2.45
CA GLY A 164 9.96 -8.12 1.83
C GLY A 164 9.49 -8.46 0.41
N ASN A 165 8.18 -8.47 0.16
CA ASN A 165 7.63 -8.71 -1.18
C ASN A 165 7.93 -7.54 -2.13
N LEU A 166 7.93 -6.31 -1.63
CA LEU A 166 8.30 -5.13 -2.40
C LEU A 166 9.80 -5.15 -2.72
N GLU A 167 10.66 -5.37 -1.73
CA GLU A 167 12.11 -5.53 -1.93
C GLU A 167 12.43 -6.63 -2.95
N ALA A 168 11.78 -7.80 -2.84
CA ALA A 168 11.93 -8.89 -3.81
C ALA A 168 11.44 -8.50 -5.20
N SER A 169 10.35 -7.72 -5.29
CA SER A 169 9.80 -7.26 -6.56
C SER A 169 10.68 -6.22 -7.25
N PHE A 170 11.36 -5.37 -6.48
CA PHE A 170 12.32 -4.39 -6.98
C PHE A 170 13.73 -4.94 -7.17
N SER A 171 13.96 -6.23 -6.86
CA SER A 171 15.25 -6.87 -7.09
C SER A 171 15.67 -6.88 -8.57
N PHE A 172 16.98 -6.74 -8.78
CA PHE A 172 17.65 -6.48 -10.05
C PHE A 172 17.26 -7.42 -11.23
N LYS A 173 16.78 -8.64 -10.95
CA LYS A 173 16.35 -9.60 -11.99
C LYS A 173 15.08 -9.18 -12.73
N ARG A 174 14.11 -8.56 -12.05
CA ARG A 174 12.92 -8.02 -12.73
C ARG A 174 13.23 -6.70 -13.44
N PHE A 175 14.19 -5.94 -12.90
CA PHE A 175 14.69 -4.68 -13.43
C PHE A 175 15.37 -4.81 -14.81
N ILE A 176 16.26 -5.80 -15.01
CA ILE A 176 16.83 -6.06 -16.36
C ILE A 176 15.71 -6.37 -17.36
N CYS A 177 14.73 -7.21 -16.99
CA CYS A 177 13.63 -7.52 -17.90
C CYS A 177 12.75 -6.31 -18.22
N LEU A 178 12.51 -5.43 -17.25
CA LEU A 178 11.73 -4.20 -17.45
C LEU A 178 12.47 -3.18 -18.31
N ILE A 179 13.76 -2.96 -18.07
CA ILE A 179 14.59 -2.06 -18.89
C ILE A 179 14.75 -2.61 -20.30
N VAL A 180 15.08 -3.88 -20.45
CA VAL A 180 15.20 -4.51 -21.79
C VAL A 180 13.86 -4.39 -22.53
N LYS A 181 12.73 -4.51 -21.84
CA LYS A 181 11.41 -4.35 -22.44
C LYS A 181 11.09 -2.90 -22.81
N ILE A 182 11.32 -1.95 -21.91
CA ILE A 182 11.09 -0.51 -22.14
C ILE A 182 11.99 0.02 -23.26
N TYR A 183 13.28 -0.34 -23.26
CA TYR A 183 14.21 0.06 -24.33
C TYR A 183 13.90 -0.65 -25.64
N SER A 184 13.54 -1.95 -25.63
CA SER A 184 13.12 -2.68 -26.83
C SER A 184 11.87 -2.05 -27.46
N ASP A 185 10.88 -1.65 -26.65
CA ASP A 185 9.66 -1.00 -27.11
C ASP A 185 9.94 0.44 -27.62
N LYS A 186 10.82 1.20 -26.95
CA LYS A 186 11.26 2.55 -27.40
C LYS A 186 11.99 2.50 -28.74
N TYR A 187 12.91 1.55 -28.95
CA TYR A 187 13.62 1.40 -30.23
C TYR A 187 12.78 0.77 -31.35
N ARG A 188 11.77 -0.04 -31.02
CA ARG A 188 10.83 -0.59 -31.99
C ARG A 188 9.90 0.49 -32.58
N GLY A 189 9.46 1.45 -31.76
CA GLY A 189 8.65 2.59 -32.22
C GLY A 189 9.43 3.65 -33.02
N LEU A 190 10.75 3.75 -32.82
CA LEU A 190 11.61 4.60 -33.65
C LEU A 190 11.88 4.00 -35.03
N ARG A 191 11.93 2.66 -35.14
CA ARG A 191 12.12 1.96 -36.42
C ARG A 191 10.91 2.06 -37.34
N SER A 192 9.69 2.02 -36.78
CA SER A 192 8.46 2.13 -37.57
C SER A 192 8.17 3.54 -38.08
N LYS A 193 8.76 4.59 -37.48
CA LYS A 193 8.63 5.99 -37.93
C LYS A 193 9.68 6.39 -38.99
N ALA A 194 10.64 5.52 -39.28
CA ALA A 194 11.70 5.75 -40.26
C ALA A 194 11.46 5.00 -41.59
N GLU A 195 10.38 4.21 -41.68
CA GLU A 195 9.98 3.42 -42.85
C GLU A 195 8.72 3.97 -43.57
N ASP A 196 8.20 5.13 -43.12
CA ASP A 196 7.17 5.95 -43.78
C ASP A 196 7.77 7.30 -44.23
#